data_AF-A0A953J5E3-F1
#
_entry.id   AF-A0A953J5E3-F1
#
_cell.length_a   1.000
_cell.length_b   1.000
_cell.length_c   1.000
_cell.angle_alpha   90.00
_cell.angle_beta   90.00
_cell.angle_gamma   90.00
#
_symmetry.space_group_name_H-M   'P 1'
#
loop_
_entity.id
_entity.type
_entity.pdbx_description
1 polymer ?
#
loop_
_entity_poly.entity_id
_entity_poly.type
_entity_poly.pdbx_seq_one_letter_code
_entity_poly.pdbx_strand_id
1 'polypeptide(L)'
;MKCGQAGAKYSAISTLTALFLFILLAAAHAESDIKEGYDENTEITVRGTVAEVSRAEMMMGPMVVKLRQNSRIYNVITAPPWFLARQGISLAKGSPLEVKGSKYYGRDGELYLIGRQLRDPATGRTSVLRDMWCKPLWMGHGHGRKRQNEAE
;
A
#
# COMPACT_ATOMS: atom_id res chain seq x y z
N MET A 1 -69.54 -20.26 1.89
CA MET A 1 -68.70 -19.38 2.76
C MET A 1 -67.56 -20.21 3.35
N LYS A 2 -66.37 -19.59 3.53
CA LYS A 2 -65.01 -20.10 3.87
C LYS A 2 -64.11 -20.19 2.62
N CYS A 3 -63.36 -19.13 2.28
CA CYS A 3 -62.15 -18.55 2.90
C CYS A 3 -60.92 -19.47 2.79
N GLY A 4 -59.94 -19.04 2.00
CA GLY A 4 -58.61 -19.64 1.88
C GLY A 4 -57.60 -18.58 1.47
N GLN A 5 -57.03 -17.87 2.46
CA GLN A 5 -55.81 -17.09 2.25
C GLN A 5 -54.60 -18.02 2.46
N ALA A 6 -53.85 -18.28 1.39
CA ALA A 6 -52.55 -18.91 1.47
C ALA A 6 -51.51 -17.83 1.80
N GLY A 7 -51.00 -17.85 3.04
CA GLY A 7 -49.88 -17.02 3.46
C GLY A 7 -48.59 -17.49 2.82
N ALA A 8 -47.96 -16.64 2.02
CA ALA A 8 -46.62 -16.85 1.49
C ALA A 8 -45.61 -16.81 2.65
N LYS A 9 -45.06 -17.96 3.01
CA LYS A 9 -43.97 -18.08 3.99
C LYS A 9 -42.66 -17.75 3.29
N TYR A 10 -42.33 -16.47 3.16
CA TYR A 10 -40.99 -16.06 2.76
C TYR A 10 -40.03 -16.37 3.93
N SER A 11 -39.30 -17.47 3.76
CA SER A 11 -38.36 -18.02 4.73
C SER A 11 -37.24 -17.02 5.02
N ALA A 12 -37.07 -16.64 6.29
CA ALA A 12 -35.99 -15.79 6.80
C ALA A 12 -34.57 -16.29 6.46
N ILE A 13 -34.44 -17.52 5.96
CA ILE A 13 -33.18 -18.13 5.52
C ILE A 13 -32.71 -17.53 4.19
N SER A 14 -33.63 -17.04 3.34
CA SER A 14 -33.30 -16.46 2.03
C SER A 14 -32.73 -15.04 2.08
N THR A 15 -32.92 -14.31 3.18
CA THR A 15 -32.39 -12.94 3.35
C THR A 15 -30.98 -12.93 3.95
N LEU A 16 -30.64 -13.93 4.77
CA LEU A 16 -29.31 -14.07 5.38
C LEU A 16 -28.21 -14.42 4.36
N THR A 17 -28.52 -15.23 3.35
CA THR A 17 -27.56 -15.57 2.28
C THR A 17 -27.29 -14.41 1.34
N ALA A 18 -28.31 -13.62 1.00
CA ALA A 18 -28.16 -12.41 0.19
C ALA A 18 -27.30 -11.34 0.90
N LEU A 19 -27.44 -11.20 2.22
CA LEU A 19 -26.64 -10.28 3.02
C LEU A 19 -25.17 -10.73 3.10
N PHE A 20 -24.92 -12.04 3.23
CA PHE A 20 -23.57 -12.59 3.25
C PHE A 20 -22.85 -12.43 1.90
N LEU A 21 -23.59 -12.59 0.79
CA LEU A 21 -23.04 -12.38 -0.56
C LEU A 21 -22.72 -10.89 -0.83
N PHE A 22 -23.50 -9.97 -0.24
CA PHE A 22 -23.24 -8.53 -0.36
C PHE A 22 -22.00 -8.09 0.43
N ILE A 23 -21.75 -8.70 1.60
CA ILE A 23 -20.54 -8.43 2.41
C ILE A 23 -19.28 -8.92 1.68
N LEU A 24 -19.34 -10.06 0.98
CA LEU A 24 -18.20 -10.57 0.20
C LEU A 24 -17.88 -9.70 -1.03
N LEU A 25 -18.88 -9.06 -1.64
CA LEU A 25 -18.66 -8.17 -2.79
C LEU A 25 -18.06 -6.81 -2.39
N ALA A 26 -18.34 -6.33 -1.17
CA ALA A 26 -17.78 -5.07 -0.66
C ALA A 26 -16.27 -5.17 -0.35
N ALA A 27 -15.78 -6.35 0.03
CA ALA A 27 -14.36 -6.58 0.33
C ALA A 27 -13.47 -6.63 -0.94
N ALA A 28 -14.06 -6.73 -2.13
CA ALA A 28 -13.33 -6.87 -3.39
C ALA A 28 -12.85 -5.55 -4.01
N HIS A 29 -13.23 -4.40 -3.44
CA HIS A 29 -12.91 -3.08 -4.00
C HIS A 29 -12.06 -2.23 -3.04
N ALA A 30 -10.85 -2.68 -2.72
CA ALA A 30 -9.83 -1.82 -2.12
C ALA A 30 -8.61 -1.75 -3.05
N GLU A 31 -8.85 -1.40 -4.31
CA GLU A 31 -7.77 -1.12 -5.25
C GLU A 31 -7.25 0.30 -4.96
N SER A 32 -6.17 0.41 -4.20
CA SER A 32 -5.53 1.69 -3.91
C SER A 32 -4.83 2.20 -5.17
N ASP A 33 -5.57 2.90 -6.03
CA ASP A 33 -5.01 3.71 -7.11
C ASP A 33 -4.35 4.95 -6.50
N ILE A 34 -3.16 4.73 -5.92
CA ILE A 34 -2.30 5.78 -5.40
C ILE A 34 -1.80 6.55 -6.63
N LYS A 35 -2.51 7.61 -7.00
CA LYS A 35 -2.03 8.61 -7.94
C LYS A 35 -0.93 9.40 -7.22
N GLU A 36 0.28 8.82 -7.20
CA GLU A 36 1.45 9.32 -6.47
C GLU A 36 1.84 10.73 -6.93
N GLY A 37 1.23 11.75 -6.33
CA GLY A 37 1.71 13.13 -6.39
C GLY A 37 2.67 13.34 -5.22
N TYR A 38 3.97 13.40 -5.50
CA TYR A 38 4.95 13.81 -4.49
C TYR A 38 4.96 15.34 -4.43
N ASP A 39 4.73 15.91 -3.25
CA ASP A 39 4.83 17.34 -3.00
C ASP A 39 6.02 17.64 -2.08
N GLU A 40 7.04 18.29 -2.62
CA GLU A 40 8.25 18.65 -1.88
C GLU A 40 7.96 19.60 -0.70
N ASN A 41 6.90 20.42 -0.80
CA ASN A 41 6.54 21.38 0.25
C ASN A 41 5.98 20.71 1.50
N THR A 42 5.52 19.45 1.38
CA THR A 42 5.00 18.67 2.50
C THR A 42 5.99 17.62 3.01
N GLU A 43 7.24 17.68 2.51
CA GLU A 43 8.29 16.75 2.87
C GLU A 43 8.66 16.87 4.35
N ILE A 44 8.60 15.75 5.06
CA ILE A 44 8.98 15.64 6.47
C ILE A 44 9.95 14.48 6.66
N THR A 45 10.71 14.53 7.76
CA THR A 45 11.52 13.41 8.22
C THR A 45 10.91 12.81 9.47
N VAL A 46 10.57 11.53 9.42
CA VAL A 46 9.98 10.77 10.53
C VAL A 46 10.96 9.69 10.96
N ARG A 47 11.27 9.67 12.26
CA ARG A 47 12.09 8.62 12.89
C ARG A 47 11.21 7.80 13.80
N GLY A 48 11.24 6.50 13.64
CA GLY A 48 10.38 5.60 14.40
C GLY A 48 10.78 4.14 14.30
N THR A 49 9.84 3.28 14.67
CA THR A 49 10.00 1.82 14.64
C THR A 49 8.93 1.21 13.76
N VAL A 50 9.30 0.26 12.92
CA VAL A 50 8.36 -0.45 12.05
C VAL A 50 7.38 -1.24 12.92
N ALA A 51 6.11 -0.86 12.92
CA ALA A 51 5.05 -1.53 13.67
C ALA A 51 4.44 -2.69 12.89
N GLU A 52 4.29 -2.51 11.58
CA GLU A 52 3.67 -3.48 10.67
C GLU A 52 4.21 -3.29 9.26
N VAL A 53 4.32 -4.39 8.51
CA VAL A 53 4.73 -4.39 7.11
C VAL A 53 3.57 -4.98 6.32
N SER A 54 2.85 -4.13 5.57
CA SER A 54 1.82 -4.60 4.65
C SER A 54 2.52 -5.13 3.41
N ARG A 55 2.37 -6.43 3.15
CA ARG A 55 2.76 -7.00 1.87
C ARG A 55 1.63 -6.67 0.90
N ALA A 56 1.92 -5.82 -0.09
CA ALA A 56 1.01 -5.66 -1.22
C ALA A 56 0.73 -7.06 -1.80
N GLU A 57 -0.55 -7.41 -1.93
CA GLU A 57 -1.00 -8.71 -2.48
C GLU A 57 -0.41 -8.95 -3.87
N MET A 58 -0.13 -7.86 -4.60
CA MET A 58 0.64 -7.86 -5.83
C MET A 58 2.10 -7.52 -5.55
N MET A 59 3.02 -8.47 -5.81
CA MET A 59 4.49 -8.26 -5.72
C MET A 59 5.03 -7.13 -6.62
N MET A 60 4.19 -6.60 -7.52
CA MET A 60 4.56 -5.56 -8.48
C MET A 60 4.44 -4.13 -7.90
N GLY A 61 3.60 -3.93 -6.88
CA GLY A 61 3.31 -2.61 -6.30
C GLY A 61 4.26 -2.20 -5.17
N PRO A 62 4.27 -0.91 -4.79
CA PRO A 62 5.03 -0.44 -3.63
C PRO A 62 4.48 -1.03 -2.33
N MET A 63 5.38 -1.37 -1.40
CA MET A 63 4.97 -1.84 -0.07
C MET A 63 4.60 -0.65 0.83
N VAL A 64 3.56 -0.84 1.65
CA VAL A 64 3.18 0.12 2.70
C VAL A 64 3.63 -0.41 4.06
N VAL A 65 4.33 0.42 4.82
CA VAL A 65 4.85 0.09 6.15
C VAL A 65 4.27 1.04 7.18
N LYS A 66 3.73 0.52 8.27
CA LYS A 66 3.27 1.35 9.39
C LYS A 66 4.46 1.67 10.27
N LEU A 67 4.86 2.94 10.29
CA LEU A 67 5.95 3.45 11.11
C LEU A 67 5.38 4.10 12.37
N ARG A 68 5.75 3.60 13.55
CA ARG A 68 5.35 4.19 14.83
C ARG A 68 6.39 5.19 15.29
N GLN A 69 5.94 6.41 15.54
CA GLN A 69 6.72 7.46 16.21
C GLN A 69 5.91 7.94 17.43
N ASN A 70 6.39 7.65 18.63
CA ASN A 70 5.66 7.90 19.88
C ASN A 70 4.25 7.26 19.84
N SER A 71 3.20 8.07 20.02
CA SER A 71 1.80 7.66 19.94
C SER A 71 1.20 7.74 18.51
N ARG A 72 1.97 8.20 17.51
CA ARG A 72 1.51 8.36 16.13
C ARG A 72 1.95 7.19 15.25
N ILE A 73 1.10 6.82 14.31
CA ILE A 73 1.40 5.83 13.26
C ILE A 73 1.34 6.54 11.91
N TYR A 74 2.37 6.33 11.09
CA TYR A 74 2.47 6.84 9.73
C TYR A 74 2.40 5.69 8.74
N ASN A 75 1.51 5.77 7.75
CA ASN A 75 1.45 4.80 6.66
C ASN A 75 2.48 5.19 5.60
N VAL A 76 3.66 4.55 5.61
CA VAL A 76 4.76 4.90 4.71
C VAL A 76 4.69 4.07 3.44
N ILE A 77 4.49 4.73 2.30
CA ILE A 77 4.62 4.11 0.98
C ILE A 77 6.11 4.05 0.63
N THR A 78 6.64 2.86 0.43
CA THR A 78 8.06 2.63 0.19
C THR A 78 8.32 2.33 -1.29
N ALA A 79 8.88 1.15 -1.59
CA ALA A 79 9.16 0.66 -2.92
C ALA A 79 8.66 -0.78 -3.05
N PRO A 80 8.60 -1.33 -4.26
CA PRO A 80 8.28 -2.74 -4.45
C PRO A 80 9.27 -3.66 -3.73
N PRO A 81 8.83 -4.85 -3.26
CA PRO A 81 9.68 -5.78 -2.52
C PRO A 81 10.98 -6.13 -3.25
N TRP A 82 10.90 -6.33 -4.57
CA TRP A 82 12.06 -6.66 -5.41
C TRP A 82 13.09 -5.52 -5.47
N PHE A 83 12.63 -4.26 -5.44
CA PHE A 83 13.52 -3.11 -5.46
C PHE A 83 14.21 -2.95 -4.10
N LEU A 84 13.46 -3.11 -3.01
CA LEU A 84 13.99 -3.08 -1.65
C LEU A 84 15.05 -4.18 -1.45
N ALA A 85 14.76 -5.40 -1.89
CA ALA A 85 15.71 -6.51 -1.84
C ALA A 85 16.97 -6.23 -2.66
N ARG A 86 16.85 -5.68 -3.87
CA ARG A 86 17.99 -5.27 -4.71
C ARG A 86 18.84 -4.19 -4.05
N GLN A 87 18.21 -3.28 -3.30
CA GLN A 87 18.92 -2.28 -2.50
C GLN A 87 19.45 -2.85 -1.16
N GLY A 88 19.20 -4.12 -0.84
CA GLY A 88 19.59 -4.72 0.44
C GLY A 88 18.90 -4.06 1.64
N ILE A 89 17.68 -3.56 1.45
CA ILE A 89 16.85 -2.97 2.49
C ILE A 89 15.96 -4.08 3.06
N SER A 90 16.08 -4.35 4.36
CA SER A 90 15.20 -5.27 5.07
C SER A 90 14.29 -4.49 6.01
N LEU A 91 12.99 -4.50 5.74
CA LEU A 91 11.98 -3.87 6.59
C LEU A 91 11.30 -4.97 7.40
N ALA A 92 11.71 -5.09 8.67
CA ALA A 92 11.11 -6.04 9.61
C ALA A 92 10.42 -5.30 10.76
N LYS A 93 9.33 -5.88 11.27
CA LYS A 93 8.67 -5.38 12.47
C LYS A 93 9.66 -5.26 13.63
N GLY A 94 9.63 -4.14 14.34
CA GLY A 94 10.54 -3.81 15.43
C GLY A 94 11.83 -3.10 14.99
N SER A 95 12.11 -3.00 13.70
CA SER A 95 13.33 -2.35 13.21
C SER A 95 13.22 -0.81 13.31
N PRO A 96 14.29 -0.11 13.72
CA PRO A 96 14.32 1.35 13.63
C PRO A 96 14.38 1.78 12.16
N LEU A 97 13.68 2.85 11.83
CA LEU A 97 13.66 3.39 10.47
C LEU A 97 13.48 4.91 10.53
N GLU A 98 14.29 5.59 9.73
CA GLU A 98 14.16 7.02 9.44
C GLU A 98 13.69 7.17 7.99
N VAL A 99 12.60 7.90 7.80
CA VAL A 99 11.97 8.10 6.50
C VAL A 99 11.92 9.59 6.20
N LYS A 100 12.45 9.97 5.05
CA LYS A 100 12.23 11.30 4.47
C LYS A 100 11.22 11.14 3.33
N GLY A 101 10.09 11.84 3.42
CA GLY A 101 8.99 11.65 2.49
C GLY A 101 7.94 12.76 2.52
N SER A 102 7.08 12.77 1.51
CA SER A 102 6.01 13.76 1.31
C SER A 102 4.67 13.26 1.84
N LYS A 103 3.88 14.15 2.45
CA LYS A 103 2.54 13.80 2.93
C LYS A 103 1.58 13.69 1.75
N TYR A 104 0.76 12.64 1.78
CA TYR A 104 -0.25 12.37 0.77
C TYR A 104 -1.52 11.89 1.45
N TYR A 105 -2.68 12.44 1.08
CA TYR A 105 -3.96 11.88 1.49
C TYR A 105 -4.45 10.94 0.40
N GLY A 106 -4.65 9.68 0.76
CA GLY A 106 -5.20 8.69 -0.15
C GLY A 106 -6.67 8.97 -0.47
N ARG A 107 -7.21 8.27 -1.47
CA ARG A 107 -8.65 8.33 -1.79
C ARG A 107 -9.52 7.79 -0.65
N ASP A 108 -8.94 6.97 0.21
CA ASP A 108 -9.51 6.48 1.46
C ASP A 108 -9.59 7.56 2.56
N GLY A 109 -9.00 8.74 2.34
CA GLY A 109 -8.91 9.81 3.33
C GLY A 109 -7.79 9.62 4.35
N GLU A 110 -7.02 8.55 4.26
CA GLU A 110 -5.94 8.25 5.19
C GLU A 110 -4.67 9.03 4.84
N LEU A 111 -3.90 9.41 5.87
CA LEU A 111 -2.61 10.06 5.69
C LEU A 111 -1.53 9.03 5.42
N TYR A 112 -0.92 9.14 4.24
CA TYR A 112 0.27 8.42 3.83
C TYR A 112 1.50 9.33 3.80
N LEU A 113 2.66 8.71 3.89
CA LEU A 113 3.96 9.32 3.70
C LEU A 113 4.65 8.63 2.53
N ILE A 114 4.77 9.31 1.39
CA ILE A 114 5.47 8.78 0.23
C ILE A 114 6.97 8.90 0.48
N GLY A 115 7.66 7.77 0.63
CA GLY A 115 9.09 7.73 0.91
C GLY A 115 9.93 8.17 -0.29
N ARG A 116 10.81 9.15 -0.08
CA ARG A 116 11.90 9.52 -0.99
C ARG A 116 13.21 8.88 -0.59
N GLN A 117 13.49 8.80 0.71
CA GLN A 117 14.68 8.16 1.25
C GLN A 117 14.33 7.37 2.50
N LEU A 118 14.96 6.21 2.62
CA LEU A 118 14.95 5.38 3.81
C LEU A 118 16.36 5.38 4.40
N ARG A 119 16.47 5.63 5.69
CA ARG A 119 17.72 5.53 6.43
C ARG A 119 17.53 4.52 7.55
N ASP A 120 18.44 3.56 7.60
CA ASP A 120 18.54 2.64 8.73
C ASP A 120 19.43 3.30 9.79
N PRO A 121 18.87 3.69 10.96
CA PRO A 121 19.66 4.31 12.02
C PRO A 121 20.69 3.36 12.66
N ALA A 122 20.48 2.05 12.59
CA ALA A 122 21.38 1.07 13.18
C ALA A 122 22.68 0.92 12.37
N THR A 123 22.57 0.95 11.04
CA THR A 123 23.72 0.84 10.13
C THR A 123 24.21 2.19 9.60
N GLY A 124 23.41 3.25 9.75
CA GLY A 124 23.64 4.57 9.17
C GLY A 124 23.40 4.63 7.66
N ARG A 125 23.02 3.52 7.02
CA ARG A 125 22.86 3.41 5.57
C ARG A 125 21.63 4.19 5.10
N THR A 126 21.84 5.06 4.11
CA THR A 126 20.75 5.79 3.44
C THR A 126 20.51 5.19 2.06
N SER A 127 19.25 4.88 1.76
CA SER A 127 18.79 4.34 0.49
C SER A 127 17.80 5.30 -0.14
N VAL A 128 18.05 5.67 -1.39
CA VAL A 128 17.19 6.58 -2.15
C VAL A 128 16.14 5.76 -2.90
N LEU A 129 14.88 6.15 -2.77
CA LEU A 129 13.74 5.54 -3.45
C LEU A 129 13.30 6.36 -4.67
N ARG A 130 13.42 7.69 -4.59
CA ARG A 130 13.01 8.63 -5.62
C ARG A 130 14.13 9.62 -5.98
N ASP A 131 14.21 9.99 -7.24
CA ASP A 131 15.25 10.89 -7.77
C ASP A 131 15.01 12.37 -7.40
N MET A 132 15.77 13.27 -8.04
CA MET A 132 15.64 14.73 -7.83
C MET A 132 14.32 15.31 -8.36
N TRP A 133 13.66 14.62 -9.28
CA TRP A 133 12.36 14.99 -9.83
C TRP A 133 11.21 14.23 -9.13
N CYS A 134 11.51 13.63 -7.97
CA CYS A 134 10.58 12.86 -7.15
C CYS A 134 9.98 11.63 -7.87
N LYS A 135 10.63 11.15 -8.95
CA LYS A 135 10.21 9.95 -9.67
C LYS A 135 10.76 8.70 -8.99
N PRO A 136 9.97 7.62 -8.91
CA PRO A 136 10.43 6.35 -8.35
C PRO A 136 11.52 5.73 -9.21
N LEU A 137 12.62 5.30 -8.57
CA LEU A 137 13.78 4.72 -9.25
C LEU A 137 13.50 3.34 -9.86
N TRP A 138 12.35 2.74 -9.56
CA TRP A 138 11.87 1.50 -10.17
C TRP A 138 10.99 1.71 -11.41
N MET A 139 10.70 2.96 -11.79
CA MET A 139 9.92 3.25 -12.99
C MET A 139 10.61 2.64 -14.23
N GLY A 140 9.82 2.07 -15.16
CA GLY A 140 10.31 1.47 -16.41
C GLY A 140 10.95 0.07 -16.29
N HIS A 141 11.17 -0.43 -15.07
CA HIS A 141 11.78 -1.75 -14.85
C HIS A 141 10.74 -2.87 -14.65
N GLY A 142 9.45 -2.52 -14.57
CA GLY A 142 8.33 -3.44 -14.35
C GLY A 142 7.58 -3.87 -15.60
N HIS A 143 8.09 -3.58 -16.81
CA HIS A 143 7.53 -4.11 -18.06
C HIS A 143 8.56 -5.00 -18.71
N GLY A 144 8.22 -6.28 -18.85
CA GLY A 144 8.89 -7.21 -19.75
C GLY A 144 8.71 -6.73 -21.20
N ARG A 145 9.45 -5.69 -21.57
CA ARG A 145 9.64 -5.34 -22.97
C ARG A 145 10.67 -6.33 -23.48
N LYS A 146 10.19 -7.44 -24.06
CA LYS A 146 11.02 -8.26 -24.95
C LYS A 146 11.63 -7.28 -25.95
N ARG A 147 12.94 -7.01 -25.81
CA ARG A 147 13.74 -6.42 -26.87
C ARG A 147 13.66 -7.43 -28.02
N GLN A 148 12.78 -7.20 -28.99
CA GLN A 148 12.97 -7.75 -30.33
C GLN A 148 14.09 -6.93 -30.97
N ASN A 149 15.33 -7.23 -30.61
CA ASN A 149 16.51 -6.80 -31.36
C ASN A 149 17.31 -8.06 -31.67
N GLU A 150 17.04 -8.65 -32.83
CA GLU A 150 17.78 -9.67 -33.62
C GLU A 150 16.73 -10.19 -34.64
N ALA A 151 16.85 -10.08 -35.96
CA ALA A 151 18.03 -10.22 -36.80
C ALA A 151 17.91 -9.41 -38.11
N GLU A 152 19.11 -9.03 -38.60
CA GLU A 152 19.55 -8.84 -39.99
C GLU A 152 18.83 -7.86 -40.93
#